data_AF-A0A559U4L2-F1
#
_entry.id   AF-A0A559U4L2-F1
#
_cell.length_a   1.000
_cell.length_b   1.000
_cell.length_c   1.000
_cell.angle_alpha   90.00
_cell.angle_beta   90.00
_cell.angle_gamma   90.00
#
_symmetry.space_group_name_H-M   'P 1'
#
loop_
_entity.id
_entity.type
_entity.pdbx_description
1 polymer ?
#
loop_
_entity_poly.entity_id
_entity_poly.type
_entity_poly.pdbx_seq_one_letter_code
_entity_poly.pdbx_strand_id
1 'polypeptide(L)'
;MMPRSLIRGNPGDDIALDRAWGNTLLAYFARFATERGGVLVGRRSEGLVEITAAVFPPQQVSTPTRCSFDTGVIEGVHDTLKTVRRTPLGDCVATVLGWVHSHPHMGVFLSEQDQHTLTTWTDLDASAVAVVADPFTRGHSIQAWGRKCARRALRIRDEPVGLMLDEGARLADALSGAADPGLRGLWDVVGSGGIVSVHVSGRTSAARRTEEER
;
A
#
# COMPACT_ATOMS: atom_id res chain seq x y z
N MET A 1 -6.51 27.51 34.41
CA MET A 1 -6.32 27.40 32.95
C MET A 1 -6.18 25.91 32.63
N MET A 2 -7.27 25.25 32.27
CA MET A 2 -7.26 23.80 31.98
C MET A 2 -6.74 23.57 30.56
N PRO A 3 -5.93 22.52 30.32
CA PRO A 3 -5.44 22.22 28.98
C PRO A 3 -6.59 21.76 28.08
N ARG A 4 -6.56 22.24 26.84
CA ARG A 4 -7.52 21.91 25.79
C ARG A 4 -7.61 20.40 25.61
N SER A 5 -8.84 19.90 25.69
CA SER A 5 -9.29 18.59 25.25
C SER A 5 -8.63 18.19 23.92
N LEU A 6 -7.69 17.23 23.98
CA LEU A 6 -7.30 16.43 22.83
C LEU A 6 -8.53 15.64 22.40
N ILE A 7 -8.98 15.87 21.17
CA ILE A 7 -10.05 15.13 20.52
C ILE A 7 -9.69 13.64 20.63
N ARG A 8 -10.43 12.90 21.48
CA ARG A 8 -10.36 11.44 21.56
C ARG A 8 -10.98 10.87 20.28
N GLY A 9 -10.14 10.66 19.25
CA GLY A 9 -10.46 9.66 18.24
C GLY A 9 -10.59 8.30 18.94
N ASN A 10 -11.49 7.44 18.47
CA ASN A 10 -11.53 6.09 18.98
C ASN A 10 -10.17 5.42 18.72
N PRO A 11 -9.60 4.70 19.70
CA PRO A 11 -8.40 3.90 19.45
C PRO A 11 -8.72 2.87 18.36
N GLY A 12 -8.09 2.99 17.19
CA GLY A 12 -8.29 2.11 16.03
C GLY A 12 -8.46 2.84 14.70
N ASP A 13 -8.57 4.18 14.73
CA ASP A 13 -9.17 4.92 13.64
C ASP A 13 -8.24 5.88 12.90
N ASP A 14 -7.09 6.24 13.48
CA ASP A 14 -6.20 7.22 12.86
C ASP A 14 -5.16 6.53 11.98
N ILE A 15 -4.81 7.20 10.89
CA ILE A 15 -3.78 6.74 9.96
C ILE A 15 -2.61 7.69 10.06
N ALA A 16 -1.42 7.14 10.26
CA ALA A 16 -0.17 7.90 10.20
C ALA A 16 0.60 7.55 8.93
N LEU A 17 1.16 8.59 8.32
CA LEU A 17 2.11 8.52 7.23
C LEU A 17 3.11 9.67 7.41
N ASP A 18 4.34 9.50 6.96
CA ASP A 18 5.25 10.62 6.93
C ASP A 18 5.07 11.49 5.67
N ARG A 19 5.49 12.75 5.78
CA ARG A 19 5.36 13.73 4.71
C ARG A 19 6.14 13.35 3.46
N ALA A 20 7.32 12.75 3.61
CA ALA A 20 8.17 12.37 2.49
C ALA A 20 7.52 11.25 1.67
N TRP A 21 6.91 10.27 2.34
CA TRP A 21 6.10 9.23 1.73
C TRP A 21 4.90 9.82 0.97
N GLY A 22 4.12 10.70 1.61
CA GLY A 22 2.97 11.35 0.97
C GLY A 22 3.36 12.13 -0.29
N ASN A 23 4.46 12.88 -0.24
CA ASN A 23 5.00 13.60 -1.40
C ASN A 23 5.46 12.64 -2.51
N THR A 24 6.12 11.54 -2.14
CA THR A 24 6.60 10.53 -3.09
C THR A 24 5.44 9.82 -3.78
N LEU A 25 4.38 9.50 -3.04
CA LEU A 25 3.14 8.92 -3.56
C LEU A 25 2.46 9.85 -4.57
N LEU A 26 2.33 11.14 -4.25
CA LEU A 26 1.75 12.12 -5.17
C LEU A 26 2.60 12.29 -6.43
N ALA A 27 3.92 12.38 -6.28
CA ALA A 27 4.84 12.45 -7.41
C ALA A 27 4.78 11.19 -8.29
N TYR A 28 4.62 10.01 -7.68
CA TYR A 28 4.42 8.75 -8.39
C TYR A 28 3.11 8.77 -9.20
N PHE A 29 1.99 9.14 -8.58
CA PHE A 29 0.70 9.20 -9.26
C PHE A 29 0.64 10.27 -10.36
N ALA A 30 1.33 11.40 -10.19
CA ALA A 30 1.40 12.46 -11.20
C ALA A 30 2.01 12.00 -12.54
N ARG A 31 2.68 10.83 -12.58
CA ARG A 31 3.25 10.24 -13.80
C ARG A 31 2.20 9.60 -14.71
N PHE A 32 0.97 9.43 -14.23
CA PHE A 32 -0.08 8.68 -14.91
C PHE A 32 -1.31 9.56 -15.14
N ALA A 33 -1.86 9.54 -16.35
CA ALA A 33 -3.11 10.21 -16.70
C ALA A 33 -4.36 9.37 -16.34
N THR A 34 -4.16 8.11 -15.98
CA THR A 34 -5.19 7.14 -15.61
C THR A 34 -5.05 6.75 -14.15
N GLU A 35 -6.13 6.21 -13.56
CA GLU A 35 -6.07 5.66 -12.22
C GLU A 35 -5.06 4.51 -12.13
N ARG A 36 -4.42 4.41 -10.97
CA ARG A 36 -3.50 3.33 -10.61
C ARG A 36 -3.72 2.91 -9.17
N GLY A 37 -3.88 1.62 -8.95
CA GLY A 37 -4.13 1.03 -7.64
C GLY A 37 -2.95 0.21 -7.12
N GLY A 38 -2.82 0.14 -5.80
CA GLY A 38 -1.80 -0.65 -5.13
C GLY A 38 -2.23 -1.07 -3.73
N VAL A 39 -1.34 -1.83 -3.07
CA VAL A 39 -1.54 -2.37 -1.73
C VAL A 39 -0.73 -1.53 -0.73
N LEU A 40 -1.36 -1.18 0.39
CA LEU A 40 -0.69 -0.49 1.49
C LEU A 40 -0.03 -1.50 2.43
N VAL A 41 1.22 -1.23 2.80
CA VAL A 41 1.96 -2.06 3.77
C VAL A 41 2.51 -1.21 4.90
N GLY A 42 2.58 -1.82 6.08
CA GLY A 42 3.13 -1.17 7.26
C GLY A 42 2.73 -1.88 8.53
N ARG A 43 2.41 -1.09 9.56
CA ARG A 43 2.29 -1.58 10.93
C ARG A 43 0.98 -1.13 11.57
N ARG A 44 0.57 -1.86 12.59
CA ARG A 44 -0.54 -1.50 13.46
C ARG A 44 0.00 -1.38 14.86
N SER A 45 -0.11 -0.19 15.44
CA SER A 45 0.19 0.11 16.84
C SER A 45 -1.11 0.56 17.52
N GLU A 46 -1.16 0.63 18.85
CA GLU A 46 -2.38 0.85 19.64
C GLU A 46 -3.31 1.94 19.08
N GLY A 47 -4.27 1.52 18.26
CA GLY A 47 -5.25 2.37 17.65
C GLY A 47 -4.79 3.23 16.45
N LEU A 48 -3.65 2.92 15.86
CA LEU A 48 -3.02 3.64 14.76
C LEU A 48 -2.61 2.68 13.63
N VAL A 49 -2.96 3.05 12.40
CA VAL A 49 -2.50 2.39 11.17
C VAL A 49 -1.32 3.19 10.61
N GLU A 50 -0.12 2.64 10.67
CA GLU A 50 1.12 3.30 10.21
C GLU A 50 1.48 2.78 8.82
N ILE A 51 1.23 3.61 7.81
CA ILE A 51 1.58 3.30 6.42
C ILE A 51 3.07 3.56 6.23
N THR A 52 3.77 2.55 5.72
CA THR A 52 5.22 2.62 5.51
C THR A 52 5.64 2.51 4.05
N ALA A 53 4.85 1.81 3.23
CA ALA A 53 5.04 1.80 1.80
C ALA A 53 3.72 1.49 1.08
N ALA A 54 3.70 1.75 -0.22
CA ALA A 54 2.70 1.22 -1.12
C ALA A 54 3.38 0.34 -2.19
N VAL A 55 2.78 -0.80 -2.49
CA VAL A 55 3.24 -1.74 -3.50
C VAL A 55 2.26 -1.72 -4.66
N PHE A 56 2.75 -1.36 -5.85
CA PHE A 56 1.95 -1.23 -7.06
C PHE A 56 2.28 -2.36 -8.03
N PRO A 57 1.39 -3.35 -8.19
CA PRO A 57 1.53 -4.38 -9.19
C PRO A 57 1.19 -3.86 -10.60
N PRO A 58 1.43 -4.68 -11.64
CA PRO A 58 0.83 -4.47 -12.95
C PRO A 58 -0.69 -4.31 -12.86
N GLN A 59 -1.22 -3.29 -13.52
CA GLN A 59 -2.66 -3.03 -13.57
C GLN A 59 -3.32 -3.89 -14.65
N GLN A 60 -4.42 -4.55 -14.32
CA GLN A 60 -5.29 -5.24 -15.28
C GLN A 60 -6.21 -4.24 -16.00
N VAL A 61 -6.68 -3.23 -15.28
CA VAL A 61 -7.45 -2.10 -15.80
C VAL A 61 -6.80 -0.81 -15.33
N SER A 62 -6.63 0.15 -16.24
CA SER A 62 -6.19 1.50 -15.91
C SER A 62 -6.84 2.47 -16.90
N THR A 63 -7.89 3.14 -16.45
CA THR A 63 -8.62 4.18 -17.18
C THR A 63 -8.67 5.44 -16.32
N PRO A 64 -9.12 6.60 -16.84
CA PRO A 64 -9.22 7.82 -16.05
C PRO A 64 -10.12 7.73 -14.81
N THR A 65 -11.02 6.73 -14.73
CA THR A 65 -12.05 6.62 -13.68
C THR A 65 -12.13 5.22 -13.06
N ARG A 66 -11.17 4.35 -13.37
CA ARG A 66 -11.13 2.99 -12.84
C ARG A 66 -9.73 2.40 -12.93
N CYS A 67 -9.30 1.73 -11.87
CA CYS A 67 -8.19 0.79 -11.91
C CYS A 67 -8.56 -0.57 -11.32
N SER A 68 -7.80 -1.60 -11.68
CA SER A 68 -7.80 -2.89 -11.00
C SER A 68 -6.48 -3.61 -11.21
N PHE A 69 -6.14 -4.47 -10.28
CA PHE A 69 -5.02 -5.39 -10.36
C PHE A 69 -5.44 -6.76 -9.84
N ASP A 70 -4.66 -7.79 -10.13
CA ASP A 70 -4.96 -9.16 -9.71
C ASP A 70 -5.00 -9.27 -8.18
N THR A 71 -6.07 -9.81 -7.61
CA THR A 71 -6.20 -9.96 -6.15
C THR A 71 -5.18 -10.93 -5.56
N GLY A 72 -4.63 -11.87 -6.34
CA GLY A 72 -3.53 -12.75 -5.93
C GLY A 72 -2.27 -11.98 -5.52
N VAL A 73 -2.13 -10.72 -5.96
CA VAL A 73 -1.09 -9.79 -5.47
C VAL A 73 -1.15 -9.63 -3.95
N ILE A 74 -2.34 -9.59 -3.37
CA ILE A 74 -2.50 -9.36 -1.93
C ILE A 74 -1.87 -10.52 -1.15
N GLU A 75 -2.13 -11.76 -1.58
CA GLU A 75 -1.55 -12.97 -0.99
C GLU A 75 -0.04 -13.01 -1.19
N GLY A 76 0.44 -12.70 -2.40
CA GLY A 76 1.88 -12.65 -2.71
C GLY A 76 2.64 -11.63 -1.88
N VAL A 77 2.09 -10.41 -1.71
CA VAL A 77 2.65 -9.38 -0.83
C VAL A 77 2.63 -9.88 0.61
N HIS A 78 1.51 -10.43 1.08
CA HIS A 78 1.40 -10.91 2.45
C HIS A 78 2.41 -12.03 2.78
N ASP A 79 2.63 -12.98 1.87
CA ASP A 79 3.61 -14.06 2.06
C ASP A 79 5.05 -13.57 1.98
N THR A 80 5.32 -12.58 1.11
CA THR A 80 6.60 -11.87 1.11
C THR A 80 6.85 -11.19 2.45
N LEU A 81 5.83 -10.52 3.00
CA LEU A 81 5.90 -9.86 4.30
C LEU A 81 6.21 -10.85 5.44
N LYS A 82 5.63 -12.07 5.43
CA LYS A 82 5.98 -13.12 6.40
C LYS A 82 7.46 -13.51 6.36
N THR A 83 8.08 -13.46 5.18
CA THR A 83 9.48 -13.81 4.99
C THR A 83 10.40 -12.71 5.52
N VAL A 84 10.11 -11.44 5.20
CA VAL A 84 10.90 -10.30 5.66
C VAL A 84 10.72 -9.99 7.15
N ARG A 85 9.65 -10.45 7.79
CA ARG A 85 9.45 -10.38 9.26
C ARG A 85 10.61 -10.95 10.08
N ARG A 86 11.40 -11.85 9.51
CA ARG A 86 12.59 -12.45 10.16
C ARG A 86 13.88 -11.66 9.94
N THR A 87 13.78 -10.47 9.35
CA THR A 87 14.90 -9.58 9.01
C THR A 87 14.70 -8.22 9.69
N PRO A 88 15.69 -7.32 9.71
CA PRO A 88 15.52 -5.96 10.24
C PRO A 88 14.38 -5.17 9.56
N LEU A 89 13.99 -5.54 8.34
CA LEU A 89 12.85 -4.94 7.63
C LEU A 89 11.49 -5.29 8.28
N GLY A 90 11.43 -6.38 9.05
CA GLY A 90 10.22 -6.86 9.72
C GLY A 90 9.66 -5.89 10.76
N ASP A 91 10.54 -5.13 11.41
CA ASP A 91 10.13 -4.07 12.32
C ASP A 91 9.46 -2.92 11.57
N CYS A 92 9.79 -2.76 10.27
CA CYS A 92 9.31 -1.70 9.40
C CYS A 92 8.02 -2.02 8.64
N VAL A 93 7.87 -3.26 8.16
CA VAL A 93 6.68 -3.75 7.44
C VAL A 93 6.12 -5.02 8.07
N ALA A 94 5.02 -4.87 8.80
CA ALA A 94 4.41 -6.00 9.50
C ALA A 94 3.36 -6.69 8.64
N THR A 95 2.52 -5.95 7.91
CA THR A 95 1.33 -6.52 7.27
C THR A 95 0.81 -5.65 6.12
N VAL A 96 -0.05 -6.24 5.30
CA VAL A 96 -0.98 -5.51 4.43
C VAL A 96 -1.98 -4.76 5.31
N LEU A 97 -2.19 -3.48 5.01
CA LEU A 97 -3.06 -2.57 5.77
C LEU A 97 -4.36 -2.24 5.03
N GLY A 98 -4.40 -2.46 3.72
CA GLY A 98 -5.45 -1.92 2.88
C GLY A 98 -4.95 -1.68 1.46
N TRP A 99 -5.61 -0.73 0.78
CA TRP A 99 -5.32 -0.40 -0.60
C TRP A 99 -5.28 1.11 -0.82
N VAL A 100 -4.61 1.50 -1.91
CA VAL A 100 -4.48 2.90 -2.30
C VAL A 100 -4.71 3.03 -3.80
N HIS A 101 -5.39 4.10 -4.23
CA HIS A 101 -5.45 4.46 -5.64
C HIS A 101 -5.45 5.96 -5.88
N SER A 102 -5.25 6.33 -7.14
CA SER A 102 -5.27 7.71 -7.60
C SER A 102 -6.58 8.10 -8.27
N HIS A 103 -6.97 9.36 -8.11
CA HIS A 103 -8.05 10.04 -8.83
C HIS A 103 -7.48 11.24 -9.62
N PRO A 104 -6.96 11.07 -10.85
CA PRO A 104 -6.40 12.19 -11.60
C PRO A 104 -7.46 13.26 -11.92
N HIS A 105 -7.34 14.45 -11.33
CA HIS A 105 -8.24 15.60 -11.58
C HIS A 105 -9.71 15.42 -11.16
N MET A 106 -10.03 14.44 -10.30
CA MET A 106 -11.40 14.20 -9.84
C MET A 106 -11.64 14.67 -8.42
N GLY A 107 -10.60 15.06 -7.69
CA GLY A 107 -10.64 15.24 -6.25
C GLY A 107 -10.65 13.91 -5.50
N VAL A 108 -10.73 13.98 -4.18
CA VAL A 108 -10.46 12.83 -3.31
C VAL A 108 -11.74 12.41 -2.58
N PHE A 109 -12.32 11.29 -3.02
CA PHE A 109 -13.57 10.69 -2.52
C PHE A 109 -13.59 9.17 -2.79
N LEU A 110 -14.56 8.44 -2.23
CA LEU A 110 -14.83 7.05 -2.59
C LEU A 110 -16.03 6.98 -3.54
N SER A 111 -15.83 6.44 -4.74
CA SER A 111 -16.93 6.05 -5.63
C SER A 111 -17.76 4.90 -5.04
N GLU A 112 -18.89 4.55 -5.66
CA GLU A 112 -19.68 3.39 -5.24
C GLU A 112 -18.87 2.09 -5.29
N GLN A 113 -18.06 1.93 -6.34
CA GLN A 113 -17.15 0.78 -6.49
C GLN A 113 -16.10 0.77 -5.36
N ASP A 114 -15.52 1.92 -5.02
CA ASP A 114 -14.54 2.04 -3.94
C ASP A 114 -15.14 1.71 -2.58
N GLN A 115 -16.39 2.13 -2.33
CA GLN A 115 -17.12 1.82 -1.11
C GLN A 115 -17.40 0.31 -1.00
N HIS A 116 -17.78 -0.33 -2.11
CA HIS A 116 -17.96 -1.78 -2.16
C HIS A 116 -16.65 -2.51 -1.87
N THR A 117 -15.56 -2.12 -2.55
CA THR A 117 -14.23 -2.70 -2.33
C THR A 117 -13.77 -2.52 -0.88
N LEU A 118 -13.89 -1.32 -0.31
CA LEU A 118 -13.54 -1.08 1.09
C LEU A 118 -14.39 -1.92 2.05
N THR A 119 -15.69 -2.08 1.77
CA THR A 119 -16.56 -2.92 2.58
C THR A 119 -16.06 -4.36 2.61
N THR A 120 -15.78 -4.96 1.45
CA THR A 120 -15.22 -6.32 1.35
C THR A 120 -13.90 -6.45 2.12
N TRP A 121 -13.00 -5.48 2.01
CA TRP A 121 -11.76 -5.46 2.78
C TRP A 121 -12.02 -5.39 4.29
N THR A 122 -12.98 -4.56 4.72
CA THR A 122 -13.29 -4.38 6.14
C THR A 122 -14.09 -5.51 6.77
N ASP A 123 -14.74 -6.35 5.95
CA ASP A 123 -15.38 -7.58 6.40
C ASP A 123 -14.34 -8.68 6.71
N LEU A 124 -13.22 -8.67 5.99
CA LEU A 124 -12.08 -9.59 6.22
C LEU A 124 -11.16 -9.07 7.33
N ASP A 125 -10.89 -7.77 7.34
CA ASP A 125 -10.06 -7.09 8.32
C ASP A 125 -10.69 -5.76 8.69
N ALA A 126 -11.33 -5.69 9.87
CA ALA A 126 -12.04 -4.50 10.34
C ALA A 126 -11.17 -3.23 10.43
N SER A 127 -9.84 -3.39 10.41
CA SER A 127 -8.85 -2.30 10.41
C SER A 127 -8.29 -1.96 9.03
N ALA A 128 -8.80 -2.59 7.97
CA ALA A 128 -8.42 -2.26 6.60
C ALA A 128 -8.78 -0.81 6.25
N VAL A 129 -7.91 -0.18 5.47
CA VAL A 129 -8.07 1.22 5.05
C VAL A 129 -8.03 1.36 3.54
N ALA A 130 -8.76 2.33 3.02
CA ALA A 130 -8.62 2.82 1.65
C ALA A 130 -7.96 4.19 1.70
N VAL A 131 -6.91 4.41 0.91
CA VAL A 131 -6.31 5.72 0.68
C VAL A 131 -6.58 6.15 -0.75
N VAL A 132 -7.12 7.35 -0.92
CA VAL A 132 -7.31 7.94 -2.26
C VAL A 132 -6.45 9.17 -2.35
N ALA A 133 -5.79 9.36 -3.49
CA ALA A 133 -4.97 10.53 -3.74
C ALA A 133 -5.30 11.18 -5.09
N ASP A 134 -5.38 12.50 -5.14
CA ASP A 134 -5.41 13.25 -6.39
C ASP A 134 -4.13 14.10 -6.48
N PRO A 135 -3.18 13.73 -7.36
CA PRO A 135 -1.91 14.45 -7.48
C PRO A 135 -2.04 15.85 -8.10
N PHE A 136 -3.21 16.21 -8.64
CA PHE A 136 -3.41 17.46 -9.38
C PHE A 136 -4.33 18.46 -8.66
N THR A 137 -5.05 18.03 -7.62
CA THR A 137 -5.90 18.93 -6.83
C THR A 137 -5.05 19.83 -5.91
N ARG A 138 -5.40 21.13 -5.88
CA ARG A 138 -4.83 22.11 -4.95
C ARG A 138 -5.42 21.91 -3.54
N GLY A 139 -4.65 21.29 -2.64
CA GLY A 139 -5.04 21.03 -1.25
C GLY A 139 -5.80 19.70 -1.06
N HIS A 140 -5.70 19.10 0.15
CA HIS A 140 -6.27 17.78 0.49
C HIS A 140 -6.05 16.67 -0.55
N SER A 141 -4.84 16.59 -1.09
CA SER A 141 -4.47 15.67 -2.18
C SER A 141 -4.42 14.19 -1.76
N ILE A 142 -4.53 13.88 -0.46
CA ILE A 142 -4.62 12.51 0.06
C ILE A 142 -5.70 12.49 1.14
N GLN A 143 -6.57 11.50 1.11
CA GLN A 143 -7.54 11.20 2.16
C GLN A 143 -7.64 9.69 2.36
N ALA A 144 -8.20 9.30 3.50
CA ALA A 144 -8.33 7.89 3.82
C ALA A 144 -9.66 7.58 4.51
N TRP A 145 -10.07 6.33 4.37
CA TRP A 145 -11.32 5.78 4.87
C TRP A 145 -11.09 4.42 5.50
N GLY A 146 -11.97 4.04 6.42
CA GLY A 146 -12.01 2.69 7.00
C GLY A 146 -13.42 2.14 7.02
N ARG A 147 -13.69 1.27 7.99
CA ARG A 147 -14.97 0.57 8.14
C ARG A 147 -16.19 1.50 8.02
N LYS A 148 -17.24 0.99 7.36
CA LYS A 148 -18.46 1.74 7.02
C LYS A 148 -18.20 2.97 6.14
N CYS A 149 -17.09 2.97 5.39
CA CYS A 149 -16.64 4.10 4.57
C CYS A 149 -16.53 5.40 5.37
N ALA A 150 -16.18 5.30 6.66
CA ALA A 150 -15.97 6.46 7.51
C ALA A 150 -14.60 7.08 7.20
N ARG A 151 -14.56 8.39 6.97
CA ARG A 151 -13.31 9.13 6.76
C ARG A 151 -12.45 9.03 8.02
N ARG A 152 -11.16 8.73 7.83
CA ARG A 152 -10.15 8.64 8.89
C ARG A 152 -9.31 9.91 8.94
N ALA A 153 -8.83 10.26 10.12
CA ALA A 153 -7.89 11.36 10.26
C ALA A 153 -6.50 10.93 9.78
N LEU A 154 -5.88 11.76 8.94
CA LEU A 154 -4.49 11.58 8.51
C LEU A 154 -3.56 12.37 9.44
N ARG A 155 -2.69 11.66 10.15
CA ARG A 155 -1.61 12.22 10.95
C ARG A 155 -0.34 12.25 10.11
N ILE A 156 -0.05 13.40 9.51
CA ILE A 156 1.19 13.60 8.75
C ILE A 156 2.33 13.87 9.74
N ARG A 157 3.35 13.03 9.71
CA ARG A 157 4.57 13.18 10.52
C ARG A 157 5.71 13.74 9.68
N ASP A 158 6.58 14.52 10.30
CA ASP A 158 7.80 15.01 9.64
C ASP A 158 8.98 14.05 9.83
N GLU A 159 8.92 13.17 10.84
CA GLU A 159 9.87 12.07 11.02
C GLU A 159 9.56 10.93 10.05
N PRO A 160 10.57 10.28 9.45
CA PRO A 160 10.38 9.17 8.53
C PRO A 160 9.77 7.97 9.28
N VAL A 161 8.60 7.53 8.80
CA VAL A 161 7.91 6.31 9.26
C VAL A 161 7.87 5.27 8.15
N GLY A 162 7.87 5.72 6.91
CA GLY A 162 7.93 4.89 5.73
C GLY A 162 9.32 4.41 5.39
N LEU A 163 9.31 3.39 4.54
CA LEU A 163 10.51 2.67 4.14
C LEU A 163 11.44 3.62 3.41
N MET A 164 12.65 3.77 3.92
CA MET A 164 13.71 4.46 3.22
C MET A 164 14.11 3.67 1.97
N LEU A 165 14.91 4.27 1.08
CA LEU A 165 15.21 3.71 -0.23
C LEU A 165 15.81 2.28 -0.15
N ASP A 166 16.70 2.02 0.81
CA ASP A 166 17.33 0.72 1.01
C ASP A 166 16.34 -0.33 1.52
N GLU A 167 15.43 0.05 2.41
CA GLU A 167 14.36 -0.80 2.90
C GLU A 167 13.33 -1.11 1.81
N GLY A 168 12.97 -0.11 1.00
CA GLY A 168 12.12 -0.26 -0.18
C GLY A 168 12.76 -1.21 -1.20
N ALA A 169 14.08 -1.12 -1.39
CA ALA A 169 14.82 -2.03 -2.26
C ALA A 169 14.82 -3.47 -1.74
N ARG A 170 14.95 -3.68 -0.43
CA ARG A 170 14.86 -5.02 0.18
C ARG A 170 13.45 -5.61 0.05
N LEU A 171 12.41 -4.79 0.21
CA LEU A 171 11.04 -5.23 -0.03
C LEU A 171 10.83 -5.61 -1.50
N ALA A 172 11.32 -4.79 -2.42
CA ALA A 172 11.25 -5.04 -3.86
C ALA A 172 12.00 -6.33 -4.25
N ASP A 173 13.20 -6.56 -3.71
CA ASP A 173 13.98 -7.78 -3.93
C ASP A 173 13.23 -9.01 -3.40
N ALA A 174 12.64 -8.93 -2.20
CA ALA A 174 11.83 -10.01 -1.65
C ALA A 174 10.60 -10.32 -2.52
N LEU A 175 9.94 -9.30 -3.07
CA LEU A 175 8.83 -9.46 -4.02
C LEU A 175 9.29 -10.16 -5.32
N SER A 176 10.49 -9.87 -5.80
CA SER A 176 11.06 -10.53 -6.99
C SER A 176 11.29 -12.03 -6.79
N GLY A 177 11.57 -12.44 -5.55
CA GLY A 177 11.77 -13.84 -5.17
C GLY A 177 10.48 -14.62 -4.94
N ALA A 178 9.33 -13.95 -4.83
CA ALA A 178 8.03 -14.58 -4.60
C ALA A 178 7.56 -15.29 -5.89
N ALA A 179 7.53 -16.62 -5.83
CA ALA A 179 7.51 -17.50 -7.00
C ALA A 179 6.12 -17.76 -7.62
N ASP A 180 5.10 -16.95 -7.32
CA ASP A 180 3.76 -17.22 -7.84
C ASP A 180 3.62 -16.73 -9.30
N PRO A 181 3.25 -17.62 -10.25
CA PRO A 181 3.04 -17.26 -11.65
C PRO A 181 2.11 -16.06 -11.90
N GLY A 182 1.19 -15.75 -10.99
CA GLY A 182 0.28 -14.61 -11.10
C GLY A 182 0.90 -13.24 -10.80
N LEU A 183 2.11 -13.20 -10.24
CA LEU A 183 2.77 -11.97 -9.77
C LEU A 183 3.74 -11.36 -10.79
N ARG A 184 3.71 -11.82 -12.04
CA ARG A 184 4.71 -11.42 -13.05
C ARG A 184 4.56 -9.98 -13.49
N GLY A 185 5.69 -9.33 -13.75
CA GLY A 185 5.74 -8.03 -14.42
C GLY A 185 6.52 -6.98 -13.63
N LEU A 186 6.32 -5.71 -13.99
CA LEU A 186 6.96 -4.59 -13.33
C LEU A 186 6.12 -4.15 -12.13
N TRP A 187 6.76 -4.15 -10.96
CA TRP A 187 6.19 -3.70 -9.70
C TRP A 187 6.92 -2.46 -9.22
N ASP A 188 6.19 -1.53 -8.62
CA ASP A 188 6.78 -0.33 -7.99
C ASP A 188 6.52 -0.36 -6.49
N VAL A 189 7.58 -0.18 -5.69
CA VAL A 189 7.51 0.04 -4.24
C VAL A 189 7.74 1.51 -3.99
N VAL A 190 6.73 2.18 -3.44
CA VAL A 190 6.76 3.59 -3.09
C VAL A 190 6.98 3.73 -1.58
N GLY A 191 8.18 4.19 -1.22
CA GLY A 191 8.62 4.45 0.14
C GLY A 191 8.81 5.95 0.40
N SER A 192 9.46 6.27 1.51
CA SER A 192 9.77 7.64 1.91
C SER A 192 10.95 8.17 1.12
N GLY A 193 10.67 9.11 0.20
CA GLY A 193 11.68 9.79 -0.60
C GLY A 193 12.13 9.04 -1.86
N GLY A 194 11.52 7.90 -2.18
CA GLY A 194 11.95 7.11 -3.34
C GLY A 194 10.94 6.07 -3.84
N ILE A 195 11.12 5.69 -5.11
CA ILE A 195 10.38 4.62 -5.78
C ILE A 195 11.41 3.58 -6.21
N VAL A 196 11.18 2.32 -5.86
CA VAL A 196 11.99 1.19 -6.36
C VAL A 196 11.13 0.35 -7.28
N SER A 197 11.55 0.22 -8.53
CA SER A 197 10.90 -0.65 -9.50
C SER A 197 11.62 -1.99 -9.59
N VAL A 198 10.87 -3.09 -9.61
CA VAL A 198 11.41 -4.44 -9.70
C VAL A 198 10.63 -5.27 -10.70
N HIS A 199 11.35 -6.10 -11.46
CA HIS A 199 10.73 -7.06 -12.36
C HIS A 199 10.57 -8.39 -11.63
N VAL A 200 9.33 -8.79 -11.36
CA VAL A 200 9.01 -10.08 -10.77
C VAL A 200 8.91 -11.09 -11.91
N SER A 201 9.94 -11.91 -12.05
CA SER A 201 9.94 -13.03 -13.01
C SER A 201 9.46 -14.30 -12.31
N GLY A 202 8.50 -15.00 -12.90
CA GLY A 202 8.13 -16.32 -12.39
C GLY A 202 9.33 -17.27 -12.50
N ARG A 203 9.71 -17.93 -11.39
CA ARG A 203 10.68 -19.03 -11.48
C ARG A 203 10.09 -20.12 -12.37
N THR A 204 10.72 -20.39 -13.50
CA THR A 204 10.55 -21.67 -14.18
C THR A 204 11.00 -22.74 -13.20
N SER A 205 10.09 -23.61 -12.79
CA SER A 205 10.33 -24.79 -11.96
C SER A 205 11.17 -25.82 -12.74
N ALA A 206 12.41 -25.47 -13.05
CA ALA A 206 13.40 -26.34 -13.68
C ALA A 206 14.42 -26.81 -12.63
N ALA A 207 13.97 -27.44 -11.54
CA ALA A 207 14.87 -28.03 -10.53
C ALA A 207 14.21 -29.11 -9.65
N ARG A 208 13.26 -29.89 -10.17
CA ARG A 208 12.66 -31.03 -9.41
C ARG A 208 12.50 -32.32 -10.22
N ARG A 209 13.38 -32.55 -11.20
CA ARG A 209 13.52 -33.83 -11.91
C ARG A 209 15.00 -34.20 -12.02
N THR A 210 15.64 -34.63 -10.93
CA THR A 210 16.93 -35.35 -11.02
C THR A 210 17.21 -36.26 -9.81
N GLU A 211 16.25 -36.56 -8.94
CA GLU A 211 16.52 -37.39 -7.73
C GLU A 211 15.62 -38.62 -7.56
N GLU A 212 14.84 -39.01 -8.57
CA GLU A 212 14.01 -40.23 -8.54
C GLU A 212 14.42 -41.31 -9.56
N GLU A 213 15.56 -41.18 -10.24
CA GLU A 213 16.06 -42.20 -11.20
C GLU A 213 17.50 -42.65 -10.93
N ARG A 214 17.88 -42.86 -9.66
CA ARG A 214 19.09 -43.62 -9.31
C ARG A 214 18.87 -44.61 -8.19
#